data_AF-A0A7K3RIS2-F1
#
_entry.id   AF-A0A7K3RIS2-F1
#
_cell.length_a   1.000
_cell.length_b   1.000
_cell.length_c   1.000
_cell.angle_alpha   90.00
_cell.angle_beta   90.00
_cell.angle_gamma   90.00
#
_symmetry.space_group_name_H-M   'P 1'
#
loop_
_entity.id
_entity.type
_entity.pdbx_description
1 polymer ?
#
loop_
_entity_poly.entity_id
_entity_poly.type
_entity_poly.pdbx_seq_one_letter_code
_entity_poly.pdbx_strand_id
1 'polypeptide(L)'
;MGTREDLRPCAMCATELRGGTAYLVDGVRLGRRRRGAARFTRLLICETCYKRGSPDPDTGLTRAVSARRTKTAEWWGLAGRGPALPPQACLAGCGLTVVRGAEVLMRGVTCSAACRTSLTRTRNGGRGSGRPCGACGTPVTAGRADSAYCDAACRQKAYRRRTAARTPNPTPNPNPTPTPNPRPSPALASTSTSTSAPGPAPAPVPELLAALIPFVNGTTLGISQTLYKTLYRVHVAHLRGHDPAEHIAKLASLNPDRIKIPDTADGHRLRASLRTLRPAQNPHPQS
;
A
#
# COMPACT_ATOMS: atom_id res chain seq x y z
N MET A 1 -0.99 -6.65 -42.07
CA MET A 1 -0.18 -6.16 -40.93
C MET A 1 -0.17 -7.21 -39.83
N GLY A 2 0.84 -8.08 -39.79
CA GLY A 2 1.01 -9.00 -38.66
C GLY A 2 1.35 -8.17 -37.43
N THR A 3 0.46 -8.16 -36.43
CA THR A 3 0.77 -7.55 -35.14
C THR A 3 2.05 -8.20 -34.64
N ARG A 4 3.10 -7.39 -34.45
CA ARG A 4 4.37 -7.80 -33.83
C ARG A 4 4.01 -8.58 -32.58
N GLU A 5 4.06 -9.90 -32.65
CA GLU A 5 3.80 -10.76 -31.51
C GLU A 5 4.89 -10.37 -30.51
N ASP A 6 4.53 -9.64 -29.46
CA ASP A 6 5.46 -9.26 -28.41
C ASP A 6 5.88 -10.57 -27.71
N LEU A 7 6.98 -11.13 -28.20
CA LEU A 7 7.58 -12.34 -27.70
C LEU A 7 7.94 -12.13 -26.24
N ARG A 8 7.32 -12.93 -25.37
CA ARG A 8 7.57 -12.86 -23.93
C ARG A 8 8.63 -13.89 -23.58
N PRO A 9 9.81 -13.47 -23.12
CA PRO A 9 10.80 -14.41 -22.63
C PRO A 9 10.44 -14.91 -21.23
N CYS A 10 10.81 -16.15 -20.93
CA CYS A 10 10.79 -16.72 -19.60
C CYS A 10 11.57 -15.83 -18.62
N ALA A 11 10.97 -15.48 -17.49
CA ALA A 11 11.62 -14.62 -16.49
C ALA A 11 12.86 -15.26 -15.84
N MET A 12 13.01 -16.59 -15.94
CA MET A 12 14.11 -17.34 -15.34
C MET A 12 15.26 -17.58 -16.33
N CYS A 13 14.97 -18.13 -17.51
CA CYS A 13 15.99 -18.55 -18.48
C CYS A 13 16.01 -17.73 -19.77
N ALA A 14 15.18 -16.70 -19.89
CA ALA A 14 15.03 -15.85 -21.08
C ALA A 14 14.56 -16.54 -22.37
N THR A 15 14.31 -17.87 -22.37
CA THR A 15 13.73 -18.60 -23.51
C THR A 15 12.40 -18.00 -23.95
N GLU A 16 12.19 -17.83 -25.25
CA GLU A 16 10.92 -17.34 -25.80
C GLU A 16 9.78 -18.32 -25.53
N LEU A 17 8.62 -17.81 -25.11
CA LEU A 17 7.45 -18.62 -24.77
C LEU A 17 6.48 -18.80 -25.96
N ARG A 18 6.98 -18.85 -27.21
CA ARG A 18 6.12 -18.91 -28.42
C ARG A 18 5.27 -20.18 -28.43
N GLY A 19 3.95 -20.00 -28.57
CA GLY A 19 2.99 -21.10 -28.76
C GLY A 19 2.92 -22.15 -27.65
N GLY A 20 3.70 -21.98 -26.58
CA GLY A 20 3.83 -22.95 -25.50
C GLY A 20 3.03 -22.60 -24.26
N THR A 21 2.99 -23.55 -23.33
CA THR A 21 2.42 -23.36 -22.00
C THR A 21 3.38 -22.58 -21.13
N ALA A 22 2.94 -21.41 -20.66
CA ALA A 22 3.66 -20.61 -19.68
C ALA A 22 3.04 -20.74 -18.29
N TYR A 23 3.87 -20.68 -17.27
CA TYR A 23 3.43 -20.75 -15.87
C TYR A 23 3.49 -19.35 -15.27
N LEU A 24 2.35 -18.87 -14.77
CA LEU A 24 2.26 -17.60 -14.08
C LEU A 24 2.56 -17.84 -12.60
N VAL A 25 3.64 -17.25 -12.10
CA VAL A 25 4.12 -17.42 -10.72
C VAL A 25 4.21 -16.09 -9.99
N ASP A 26 4.07 -16.10 -8.67
CA ASP A 26 4.37 -14.95 -7.82
C ASP A 26 5.87 -14.92 -7.50
N GLY A 27 6.50 -13.77 -7.73
CA GLY A 27 7.94 -13.60 -7.68
C GLY A 27 8.41 -12.15 -7.55
N VAL A 28 9.72 -11.95 -7.58
CA VAL A 28 10.37 -10.63 -7.63
C VAL A 28 11.47 -10.65 -8.69
N ARG A 29 11.69 -9.52 -9.37
CA ARG A 29 12.85 -9.35 -10.24
C ARG A 29 14.01 -8.76 -9.46
N LEU A 30 15.12 -9.47 -9.43
CA LEU A 30 16.37 -9.05 -8.81
C LEU A 30 17.12 -8.15 -9.83
N GLY A 31 17.57 -6.96 -9.40
CA GLY A 31 18.39 -6.06 -10.24
C GLY A 31 17.77 -4.70 -10.60
N ARG A 32 16.45 -4.50 -10.46
CA ARG A 32 15.82 -3.17 -10.57
C ARG A 32 15.41 -2.64 -9.19
N ARG A 33 16.38 -2.48 -8.28
CA ARG A 33 16.14 -1.82 -6.99
C ARG A 33 15.93 -0.32 -7.19
N ARG A 34 14.74 0.10 -7.65
CA ARG A 34 14.24 1.41 -7.24
C ARG A 34 14.01 1.31 -5.72
N ARG A 35 14.74 2.10 -4.95
CA ARG A 35 14.71 2.10 -3.47
C ARG A 35 13.26 2.22 -2.99
N GLY A 36 12.71 1.14 -2.44
CA GLY A 36 11.36 1.11 -1.89
C GLY A 36 10.63 -0.19 -2.19
N ALA A 37 10.55 -1.07 -1.19
CA ALA A 37 9.80 -2.33 -1.11
C ALA A 37 9.84 -3.24 -2.36
N ALA A 38 10.42 -4.43 -2.22
CA ALA A 38 10.26 -5.51 -3.20
C ALA A 38 8.76 -5.82 -3.35
N ARG A 39 8.12 -5.25 -4.37
CA ARG A 39 6.73 -5.58 -4.67
C ARG A 39 6.73 -6.94 -5.34
N PHE A 40 6.02 -7.89 -4.72
CA PHE A 40 5.63 -9.12 -5.38
C PHE A 40 5.03 -8.77 -6.74
N THR A 41 5.58 -9.37 -7.79
CA THR A 41 5.16 -9.21 -9.16
C THR A 41 4.86 -10.59 -9.73
N ARG A 42 3.99 -10.63 -10.73
CA ARG A 42 3.71 -11.86 -11.46
C ARG A 42 4.74 -12.05 -12.56
N LEU A 43 5.32 -13.23 -12.63
CA LEU A 43 6.33 -13.62 -13.61
C LEU A 43 5.76 -14.74 -14.49
N LEU A 44 6.11 -14.72 -15.78
CA LEU A 44 5.89 -15.85 -16.67
C LEU A 44 7.19 -16.65 -16.74
N ILE A 45 7.10 -17.95 -16.53
CA ILE A 45 8.22 -18.87 -16.68
C ILE A 45 7.84 -20.04 -17.59
N CYS A 46 8.82 -20.62 -18.28
CA CYS A 46 8.58 -21.81 -19.11
C CYS A 46 8.36 -23.04 -18.22
N GLU A 47 7.79 -24.09 -18.82
CA GLU A 47 7.55 -25.37 -18.16
C GLU A 47 8.81 -25.97 -17.52
N THR A 48 9.93 -25.95 -18.23
CA THR A 48 11.21 -26.48 -17.72
C THR A 48 11.65 -25.76 -16.45
N CYS A 49 11.53 -24.43 -16.40
CA CYS A 49 11.86 -23.64 -15.21
C CYS A 49 10.87 -23.88 -14.07
N TYR A 50 9.59 -24.09 -14.38
CA TYR A 50 8.60 -24.44 -13.37
C TYR A 50 8.90 -25.80 -12.74
N LYS A 51 9.05 -26.85 -13.56
CA LYS A 51 9.36 -28.22 -13.11
C LYS A 51 10.65 -28.32 -12.31
N ARG A 52 11.67 -27.50 -12.63
CA ARG A 52 12.93 -27.46 -11.87
C ARG A 52 12.79 -26.90 -10.46
N GLY A 53 11.77 -26.06 -10.20
CA GLY A 53 11.52 -25.44 -8.90
C GLY A 53 10.22 -25.86 -8.21
N SER A 54 9.40 -26.68 -8.86
CA SER A 54 8.21 -27.27 -8.22
C SER A 54 8.65 -28.26 -7.13
N PRO A 55 7.87 -28.39 -6.05
CA PRO A 55 8.00 -29.54 -5.17
C PRO A 55 7.97 -30.82 -6.00
N ASP A 56 8.89 -31.72 -5.71
CA ASP A 56 8.87 -33.07 -6.24
C ASP A 56 7.56 -33.74 -5.77
N PRO A 57 6.76 -34.32 -6.68
CA PRO A 57 5.42 -34.81 -6.35
C PRO A 57 5.45 -36.02 -5.42
N ASP A 58 6.52 -36.82 -5.44
CA ASP A 58 6.62 -38.06 -4.68
C ASP A 58 7.16 -37.82 -3.27
N THR A 59 8.09 -36.89 -3.12
CA THR A 59 8.72 -36.56 -1.84
C THR A 59 8.12 -35.34 -1.15
N GLY A 60 7.34 -34.52 -1.87
CA GLY A 60 6.84 -33.22 -1.40
C GLY A 60 7.95 -32.18 -1.16
N LEU A 61 9.22 -32.57 -1.34
CA LEU A 61 10.36 -31.71 -1.11
C LEU A 61 10.55 -30.78 -2.30
N THR A 62 10.68 -29.49 -2.01
CA THR A 62 11.12 -28.56 -3.03
C THR A 62 12.63 -28.64 -3.19
N ARG A 63 13.13 -28.80 -4.42
CA ARG A 63 14.55 -28.54 -4.72
C ARG A 63 14.97 -27.19 -4.14
N ALA A 64 16.18 -27.15 -3.59
CA ALA A 64 16.73 -26.04 -2.82
C ALA A 64 16.36 -24.65 -3.37
N VAL A 65 16.22 -23.67 -2.48
CA VAL A 65 15.89 -22.26 -2.78
C VAL A 65 16.69 -21.70 -3.98
N SER A 66 17.91 -22.18 -4.21
CA SER A 66 18.75 -21.86 -5.37
C SER A 66 18.10 -22.17 -6.73
N ALA A 67 17.24 -23.19 -6.87
CA ALA A 67 16.55 -23.50 -8.13
C ALA A 67 15.40 -22.54 -8.43
N ARG A 68 14.82 -21.91 -7.39
CA ARG A 68 13.76 -20.89 -7.52
C ARG A 68 14.29 -19.47 -7.70
N ARG A 69 15.62 -19.31 -7.66
CA ARG A 69 16.30 -18.01 -7.69
C ARG A 69 17.38 -17.98 -8.77
N THR A 70 17.27 -17.03 -9.69
CA THR A 70 18.33 -16.68 -10.64
C THR A 70 18.99 -15.37 -10.23
N LYS A 71 19.97 -14.90 -11.02
CA LYS A 71 20.53 -13.56 -10.87
C LYS A 71 19.48 -12.45 -11.07
N THR A 72 18.40 -12.73 -11.80
CA THR A 72 17.43 -11.73 -12.28
C THR A 72 16.02 -11.90 -11.71
N ALA A 73 15.70 -13.04 -11.10
CA ALA A 73 14.36 -13.32 -10.59
C ALA A 73 14.39 -14.32 -9.42
N GLU A 74 13.38 -14.23 -8.56
CA GLU A 74 13.06 -15.20 -7.51
C GLU A 74 11.55 -15.43 -7.50
N TRP A 75 11.10 -16.66 -7.28
CA TRP A 75 9.66 -16.99 -7.26
C TRP A 75 9.31 -18.05 -6.20
N TRP A 76 8.04 -18.10 -5.78
CA TRP A 76 7.61 -18.92 -4.64
C TRP A 76 6.53 -19.96 -4.97
N GLY A 77 5.63 -19.67 -5.91
CA GLY A 77 4.54 -20.57 -6.29
C GLY A 77 3.75 -20.06 -7.48
N LEU A 78 2.79 -20.86 -7.95
CA LEU A 78 1.82 -20.40 -8.96
C LEU A 78 1.05 -19.18 -8.44
N ALA A 79 0.78 -18.24 -9.33
CA ALA A 79 -0.04 -17.08 -9.01
C ALA A 79 -1.49 -17.52 -8.78
N GLY A 80 -1.98 -17.33 -7.56
CA GLY A 80 -3.28 -17.83 -7.09
C GLY A 80 -3.11 -18.65 -5.80
N ARG A 81 -4.18 -18.81 -5.02
CA ARG A 81 -4.13 -19.50 -3.72
C ARG A 81 -4.67 -20.93 -3.75
N GLY A 82 -5.32 -21.32 -4.84
CA GLY A 82 -5.91 -22.65 -5.00
C GLY A 82 -5.08 -23.56 -5.92
N PRO A 83 -5.62 -24.74 -6.24
CA PRO A 83 -4.94 -25.73 -7.08
C PRO A 83 -4.58 -25.17 -8.46
N ALA A 84 -3.60 -25.81 -9.12
CA ALA A 84 -3.27 -25.48 -10.50
C ALA A 84 -4.50 -25.67 -11.39
N LEU A 85 -4.85 -24.64 -12.14
CA LEU A 85 -5.88 -24.73 -13.18
C LEU A 85 -5.29 -25.37 -14.44
N PRO A 86 -6.13 -26.03 -15.26
CA PRO A 86 -5.69 -26.52 -16.57
C PRO A 86 -5.13 -25.37 -17.42
N PRO A 87 -4.27 -25.64 -18.42
CA PRO A 87 -3.75 -24.60 -19.31
C PRO A 87 -4.90 -23.81 -19.98
N GLN A 88 -4.92 -22.48 -19.82
CA GLN A 88 -5.97 -21.62 -20.38
C GLN A 88 -5.38 -20.59 -21.35
N ALA A 89 -6.07 -20.33 -22.46
CA ALA A 89 -5.69 -19.25 -23.36
C ALA A 89 -5.74 -17.89 -22.65
N CYS A 90 -4.76 -17.03 -22.92
CA CYS A 90 -4.78 -15.66 -22.42
C CYS A 90 -5.98 -14.91 -22.99
N LEU A 91 -6.87 -14.43 -22.11
CA LEU A 91 -8.10 -13.74 -22.51
C LEU A 91 -7.87 -12.44 -23.30
N ALA A 92 -6.66 -11.89 -23.25
CA ALA A 92 -6.30 -10.73 -24.07
C ALA A 92 -6.06 -11.08 -25.54
N GLY A 93 -6.15 -12.36 -25.93
CA GLY A 93 -5.98 -12.82 -27.31
C GLY A 93 -4.53 -12.85 -27.79
N CYS A 94 -3.54 -12.81 -26.90
CA CYS A 94 -2.12 -12.78 -27.31
C CYS A 94 -1.53 -14.15 -27.67
N GLY A 95 -2.37 -15.16 -27.91
CA GLY A 95 -1.97 -16.52 -28.28
C GLY A 95 -1.28 -17.38 -27.20
N LEU A 96 -0.96 -16.81 -26.02
CA LEU A 96 -0.24 -17.54 -24.98
C LEU A 96 -1.19 -18.42 -24.15
N THR A 97 -0.83 -19.69 -23.93
CA THR A 97 -1.50 -20.58 -22.99
C THR A 97 -0.83 -20.46 -21.62
N VAL A 98 -1.62 -20.28 -20.55
CA VAL A 98 -1.14 -19.99 -19.20
C VAL A 98 -1.70 -20.97 -18.19
N VAL A 99 -0.80 -21.53 -17.37
CA VAL A 99 -1.12 -22.27 -16.15
C VAL A 99 -0.92 -21.37 -14.94
N ARG A 100 -1.85 -21.41 -13.99
CA ARG A 100 -1.81 -20.62 -12.74
C ARG A 100 -2.61 -21.32 -11.63
N GLY A 101 -2.51 -20.84 -10.40
CA GLY A 101 -3.38 -21.28 -9.30
C GLY A 101 -4.79 -20.73 -9.44
N ALA A 102 -5.77 -21.44 -8.89
CA ALA A 102 -7.13 -20.94 -8.78
C ALA A 102 -7.18 -19.72 -7.84
N GLU A 103 -7.98 -18.72 -8.21
CA GLU A 103 -8.21 -17.52 -7.39
C GLU A 103 -9.66 -17.09 -7.58
N VAL A 104 -10.45 -17.13 -6.49
CA VAL A 104 -11.90 -16.85 -6.49
C VAL A 104 -12.22 -15.48 -7.11
N LEU A 105 -11.32 -14.50 -6.94
CA LEU A 105 -11.50 -13.14 -7.44
C LEU A 105 -11.11 -12.95 -8.92
N MET A 106 -10.40 -13.90 -9.54
CA MET A 106 -9.92 -13.75 -10.91
C MET A 106 -10.83 -14.43 -11.93
N ARG A 107 -11.80 -13.70 -12.48
CA ARG A 107 -12.69 -14.10 -13.60
C ARG A 107 -12.00 -14.29 -14.97
N GLY A 108 -10.74 -14.68 -15.00
CA GLY A 108 -9.99 -14.82 -16.25
C GLY A 108 -8.47 -14.85 -16.11
N VAL A 109 -7.83 -15.49 -17.08
CA VAL A 109 -6.37 -15.65 -17.13
C VAL A 109 -5.76 -14.64 -18.10
N THR A 110 -4.81 -13.87 -17.61
CA THR A 110 -4.01 -12.93 -18.40
C THR A 110 -2.54 -13.21 -18.14
N CYS A 111 -1.76 -13.40 -19.20
CA CYS A 111 -0.34 -13.75 -19.06
C CYS A 111 0.52 -12.60 -18.51
N SER A 112 0.02 -11.35 -18.52
CA SER A 112 0.81 -10.20 -18.10
C SER A 112 -0.04 -9.01 -17.65
N ALA A 113 0.60 -8.02 -17.05
CA ALA A 113 -0.02 -6.73 -16.75
C ALA A 113 -0.48 -5.98 -18.02
N ALA A 114 0.26 -6.11 -19.13
CA ALA A 114 -0.14 -5.53 -20.42
C ALA A 114 -1.41 -6.20 -20.96
N CYS A 115 -1.47 -7.54 -20.94
CA CYS A 115 -2.65 -8.30 -21.33
C CYS A 115 -3.84 -8.03 -20.41
N ARG A 116 -3.63 -7.87 -19.11
CA ARG A 116 -4.66 -7.41 -18.18
C ARG A 116 -5.20 -6.04 -18.58
N THR A 117 -4.31 -5.10 -18.86
CA THR A 117 -4.71 -3.75 -19.32
C THR A 117 -5.48 -3.81 -20.63
N SER A 118 -5.05 -4.65 -21.58
CA SER A 118 -5.75 -4.90 -22.84
C SER A 118 -7.16 -5.46 -22.58
N LEU A 119 -7.28 -6.51 -21.77
CA LEU A 119 -8.57 -7.10 -21.42
C LEU A 119 -9.49 -6.10 -20.73
N THR A 120 -8.97 -5.26 -19.84
CA THR A 120 -9.77 -4.17 -19.22
C THR A 120 -10.26 -3.18 -20.27
N ARG A 121 -9.43 -2.81 -21.26
CA ARG A 121 -9.85 -1.95 -22.38
C ARG A 121 -10.92 -2.62 -23.24
N THR A 122 -10.78 -3.91 -23.55
CA THR A 122 -11.74 -4.67 -24.35
C THR A 122 -13.06 -4.90 -23.62
N ARG A 123 -13.03 -5.21 -22.31
CA ARG A 123 -14.25 -5.39 -21.48
C ARG A 123 -15.06 -4.11 -21.33
N ASN A 124 -14.40 -2.96 -21.33
CA ASN A 124 -15.08 -1.67 -21.44
C ASN A 124 -15.52 -1.36 -22.87
N GLY A 125 -15.70 -2.41 -23.69
CA GLY A 125 -16.21 -2.40 -25.04
C GLY A 125 -15.29 -1.84 -26.11
N GLY A 126 -14.16 -1.22 -25.75
CA GLY A 126 -13.43 -0.33 -26.67
C GLY A 126 -14.23 0.90 -27.13
N ARG A 127 -15.57 0.81 -27.10
CA ARG A 127 -16.57 1.85 -27.23
C ARG A 127 -16.50 2.74 -26.01
N GLY A 128 -16.11 3.98 -26.24
CA GLY A 128 -16.28 5.00 -25.22
C GLY A 128 -17.75 5.21 -24.90
N SER A 129 -18.01 5.97 -23.84
CA SER A 129 -19.36 6.18 -23.32
C SER A 129 -20.31 6.88 -24.31
N GLY A 130 -19.79 7.42 -25.42
CA GLY A 130 -20.53 8.30 -26.32
C GLY A 130 -20.86 9.67 -25.68
N ARG A 131 -20.60 9.83 -24.38
CA ARG A 131 -20.82 11.09 -23.66
C ARG A 131 -19.79 12.13 -24.10
N PRO A 132 -20.14 13.42 -24.13
CA PRO A 132 -19.19 14.47 -24.44
C PRO A 132 -18.08 14.52 -23.38
N CYS A 133 -16.84 14.68 -23.84
CA CYS A 133 -15.67 14.81 -23.00
C CYS A 133 -15.78 16.05 -22.12
N GLY A 134 -15.62 15.91 -20.80
CA GLY A 134 -15.74 17.02 -19.84
C GLY A 134 -14.69 18.13 -19.97
N ALA A 135 -13.76 18.04 -20.93
CA ALA A 135 -12.72 19.05 -21.16
C ALA A 135 -12.80 19.73 -22.54
N CYS A 136 -13.23 19.01 -23.58
CA CYS A 136 -13.28 19.52 -24.96
C CYS A 136 -14.62 19.29 -25.67
N GLY A 137 -15.59 18.61 -25.04
CA GLY A 137 -16.91 18.35 -25.60
C GLY A 137 -16.98 17.22 -26.63
N THR A 138 -15.85 16.74 -27.16
CA THR A 138 -15.86 15.67 -28.17
C THR A 138 -16.40 14.36 -27.59
N PRO A 139 -17.16 13.55 -28.36
CA PRO A 139 -17.66 12.27 -27.88
C PRO A 139 -16.49 11.38 -27.44
N VAL A 140 -16.59 10.82 -26.22
CA VAL A 140 -15.62 9.83 -25.76
C VAL A 140 -15.87 8.54 -26.53
N THR A 141 -14.99 8.25 -27.50
CA THR A 141 -15.07 7.06 -28.36
C THR A 141 -14.19 5.90 -27.87
N ALA A 142 -13.27 6.16 -26.93
CA ALA A 142 -12.40 5.13 -26.36
C ALA A 142 -12.96 4.57 -25.04
N GLY A 143 -13.09 3.25 -24.95
CA GLY A 143 -13.50 2.49 -23.76
C GLY A 143 -12.44 2.51 -22.65
N ARG A 144 -12.10 3.70 -22.13
CA ARG A 144 -11.23 3.86 -20.96
C ARG A 144 -12.07 3.79 -19.68
N ALA A 145 -11.43 3.34 -18.60
CA ALA A 145 -12.03 3.35 -17.26
C ALA A 145 -12.47 4.77 -16.84
N ASP A 146 -11.75 5.79 -17.30
CA ASP A 146 -12.10 7.21 -17.15
C ASP A 146 -12.99 7.64 -18.32
N SER A 147 -14.23 7.15 -18.39
CA SER A 147 -15.15 7.40 -19.52
C SER A 147 -15.64 8.85 -19.65
N ALA A 148 -15.12 9.76 -18.80
CA ALA A 148 -15.42 11.19 -18.79
C ALA A 148 -14.51 12.02 -19.72
N TYR A 149 -13.38 11.47 -20.19
CA TYR A 149 -12.39 12.21 -21.00
C TYR A 149 -11.91 11.41 -22.21
N CYS A 150 -11.78 12.04 -23.37
CA CYS A 150 -11.38 11.39 -24.62
C CYS A 150 -9.90 10.95 -24.62
N ASP A 151 -9.03 11.66 -23.92
CA ASP A 151 -7.58 11.38 -23.86
C ASP A 151 -6.93 11.89 -22.56
N ALA A 152 -5.62 11.65 -22.44
CA ALA A 152 -4.84 12.06 -21.28
C ALA A 152 -4.67 13.59 -21.15
N ALA A 153 -4.63 14.32 -22.27
CA ALA A 153 -4.47 15.77 -22.28
C ALA A 153 -5.73 16.46 -21.76
N CYS A 154 -6.90 16.02 -22.20
CA CYS A 154 -8.21 16.45 -21.73
C CYS A 154 -8.39 16.20 -20.23
N ARG A 155 -7.97 15.02 -19.74
CA ARG A 155 -7.97 14.72 -18.31
C ARG A 155 -7.07 15.69 -17.52
N GLN A 156 -5.87 15.96 -18.01
CA GLN A 156 -4.93 16.88 -17.36
C GLN A 156 -5.46 18.33 -17.37
N LYS A 157 -6.08 18.76 -18.47
CA LYS A 157 -6.73 20.07 -18.59
C LYS A 157 -7.87 20.23 -17.58
N ALA A 158 -8.74 19.23 -17.44
CA ALA A 158 -9.81 19.24 -16.46
C ALA A 158 -9.27 19.24 -15.01
N TYR A 159 -8.20 18.50 -14.73
CA TYR A 159 -7.52 18.55 -13.43
C TYR A 159 -7.00 19.95 -13.12
N ARG A 160 -6.26 20.58 -14.05
CA ARG A 160 -5.75 21.95 -13.87
C ARG A 160 -6.87 22.96 -13.62
N ARG A 161 -7.99 22.85 -14.35
CA ARG A 161 -9.18 23.70 -14.13
C ARG A 161 -9.75 23.54 -12.72
N ARG A 162 -9.91 22.30 -12.23
CA ARG A 162 -10.39 22.06 -10.86
C ARG A 162 -9.44 22.58 -9.80
N THR A 163 -8.13 22.45 -10.01
CA THR A 163 -7.13 22.96 -9.08
C THR A 163 -7.12 24.49 -9.06
N ALA A 164 -7.28 25.14 -10.22
CA ALA A 164 -7.36 26.60 -10.30
C ALA A 164 -8.68 27.16 -9.74
N ALA A 165 -9.79 26.44 -9.90
CA ALA A 165 -11.10 26.83 -9.37
C ALA A 165 -11.26 26.58 -7.86
N ARG A 166 -10.33 25.86 -7.23
CA ARG A 166 -10.23 25.84 -5.77
C ARG A 166 -9.67 27.17 -5.33
N THR A 167 -10.56 28.14 -5.12
CA THR A 167 -10.28 29.32 -4.30
C THR A 167 -9.60 28.84 -3.01
N PRO A 168 -8.50 29.47 -2.55
CA PRO A 168 -7.96 29.16 -1.23
C PRO A 168 -9.13 29.24 -0.24
N ASN A 169 -9.34 28.14 0.47
CA ASN A 169 -10.45 28.00 1.41
C ASN A 169 -10.44 29.23 2.33
N PRO A 170 -11.55 29.97 2.50
CA PRO A 170 -11.58 31.06 3.46
C PRO A 170 -11.13 30.51 4.80
N THR A 171 -10.19 31.22 5.43
CA THR A 171 -9.65 30.92 6.75
C THR A 171 -10.80 30.50 7.67
N PRO A 172 -10.74 29.35 8.37
CA PRO A 172 -11.82 28.91 9.23
C PRO A 172 -12.18 30.01 10.22
N ASN A 173 -13.45 30.42 10.20
CA ASN A 173 -14.03 31.38 11.14
C ASN A 173 -13.73 30.91 12.58
N PRO A 174 -13.19 31.76 13.48
CA PRO A 174 -12.92 31.36 14.86
C PRO A 174 -14.19 30.80 15.51
N ASN A 175 -14.07 29.58 16.01
CA ASN A 175 -15.13 28.81 16.67
C ASN A 175 -15.60 29.55 17.95
N PRO A 176 -16.91 29.63 18.24
CA PRO A 176 -17.41 30.28 19.46
C PRO A 176 -16.91 29.57 20.72
N THR A 177 -16.42 30.38 21.65
CA THR A 177 -15.86 29.99 22.95
C THR A 177 -16.90 29.21 23.79
N PRO A 178 -16.61 27.97 24.23
CA PRO A 178 -17.53 27.22 25.09
C PRO A 178 -17.57 27.79 26.53
N THR A 179 -18.79 27.91 27.05
CA THR A 179 -19.11 28.39 28.41
C THR A 179 -18.57 27.44 29.49
N PRO A 180 -17.89 27.91 30.55
CA PRO A 180 -17.40 27.05 31.63
C PRO A 180 -18.52 26.57 32.56
N ASN A 181 -18.52 25.29 32.89
CA ASN A 181 -19.39 24.64 33.87
C ASN A 181 -18.75 24.73 35.29
N PRO A 182 -19.52 24.85 36.39
CA PRO A 182 -18.97 25.09 37.71
C PRO A 182 -18.32 23.85 38.36
N ARG A 183 -17.25 24.14 39.11
CA ARG A 183 -16.29 23.22 39.74
C ARG A 183 -16.78 22.76 41.13
N PRO A 184 -16.80 21.46 41.46
CA PRO A 184 -16.98 21.00 42.84
C PRO A 184 -15.67 20.97 43.65
N SER A 185 -15.84 21.23 44.94
CA SER A 185 -14.84 21.46 46.01
C SER A 185 -14.08 20.18 46.45
N PRO A 186 -12.83 20.27 46.95
CA PRO A 186 -12.05 19.10 47.36
C PRO A 186 -12.24 18.71 48.83
N ALA A 187 -12.34 17.41 49.10
CA ALA A 187 -12.24 16.82 50.43
C ALA A 187 -10.86 16.14 50.61
N LEU A 188 -10.22 16.45 51.74
CA LEU A 188 -8.94 15.92 52.21
C LEU A 188 -9.05 14.44 52.61
N ALA A 189 -8.07 13.62 52.21
CA ALA A 189 -7.57 12.51 53.02
C ALA A 189 -6.19 12.03 52.51
N SER A 190 -5.24 12.00 53.45
CA SER A 190 -3.83 11.64 53.34
C SER A 190 -3.60 10.14 53.13
N THR A 191 -2.56 9.71 52.38
CA THR A 191 -1.62 8.67 52.84
C THR A 191 -0.32 8.58 52.01
N SER A 192 0.80 8.56 52.76
CA SER A 192 2.11 7.94 52.52
C SER A 192 2.91 8.22 51.23
N THR A 193 3.89 9.08 51.46
CA THR A 193 5.13 9.37 50.75
C THR A 193 6.05 8.16 50.56
N SER A 194 6.49 7.93 49.32
CA SER A 194 7.80 7.34 49.02
C SER A 194 8.45 8.20 47.94
N THR A 195 9.17 9.22 48.38
CA THR A 195 9.91 10.17 47.53
C THR A 195 11.18 9.49 47.04
N SER A 196 11.11 8.88 45.87
CA SER A 196 12.27 8.69 45.02
C SER A 196 12.58 10.02 44.35
N ALA A 197 13.83 10.48 44.41
CA ALA A 197 14.27 11.73 43.81
C ALA A 197 13.82 11.83 42.34
N PRO A 198 13.36 13.01 41.86
CA PRO A 198 12.98 13.19 40.47
C PRO A 198 14.24 13.06 39.62
N GLY A 199 14.46 11.86 39.08
CA GLY A 199 15.38 11.68 37.97
C GLY A 199 14.95 12.61 36.82
N PRO A 200 15.90 13.12 36.02
CA PRO A 200 15.58 13.94 34.86
C PRO A 200 14.52 13.23 34.03
N ALA A 201 13.38 13.91 33.80
CA ALA A 201 12.28 13.34 33.03
C ALA A 201 12.88 12.80 31.71
N PRO A 202 12.71 11.50 31.41
CA PRO A 202 13.24 10.94 30.19
C PRO A 202 12.70 11.75 29.02
N ALA A 203 13.56 12.05 28.05
CA ALA A 203 13.12 12.75 26.84
C ALA A 203 11.93 11.98 26.24
N PRO A 204 10.86 12.67 25.80
CA PRO A 204 9.60 12.02 25.37
C PRO A 204 9.76 11.14 24.12
N VAL A 205 10.89 11.25 23.42
CA VAL A 205 11.17 10.56 22.16
C VAL A 205 11.53 9.08 22.37
N PRO A 206 12.46 8.70 23.27
CA PRO A 206 12.70 7.29 23.63
C PRO A 206 11.44 6.50 23.99
N GLU A 207 10.55 7.07 24.83
CA GLU A 207 9.32 6.39 25.23
C GLU A 207 8.35 6.20 24.07
N LEU A 208 8.20 7.22 23.21
CA LEU A 208 7.45 7.09 21.98
C LEU A 208 8.02 5.94 21.15
N LEU A 209 9.33 5.93 20.88
CA LEU A 209 9.97 4.91 20.06
C LEU A 209 9.74 3.49 20.61
N ALA A 210 9.83 3.30 21.92
CA ALA A 210 9.52 2.02 22.56
C ALA A 210 8.05 1.61 22.34
N ALA A 211 7.12 2.56 22.47
CA ALA A 211 5.69 2.32 22.21
C ALA A 211 5.36 2.04 20.73
N LEU A 212 6.22 2.44 19.79
CA LEU A 212 6.02 2.21 18.35
C LEU A 212 6.37 0.80 17.88
N ILE A 213 7.32 0.13 18.55
CA ILE A 213 7.89 -1.15 18.11
C ILE A 213 6.81 -2.21 17.82
N PRO A 214 5.81 -2.44 18.68
CA PRO A 214 4.78 -3.45 18.44
C PRO A 214 3.92 -3.19 17.19
N PHE A 215 3.78 -1.92 16.79
CA PHE A 215 2.93 -1.50 15.65
C PHE A 215 3.68 -1.43 14.33
N VAL A 216 4.99 -1.21 14.37
CA VAL A 216 5.82 -1.13 13.16
C VAL A 216 6.37 -2.49 12.77
N ASN A 217 6.75 -3.31 13.76
CA ASN A 217 7.33 -4.65 13.54
C ASN A 217 6.30 -5.77 13.65
N GLY A 218 5.20 -5.55 14.36
CA GLY A 218 4.11 -6.51 14.49
C GLY A 218 3.10 -6.45 13.34
N THR A 219 2.35 -7.54 13.18
CA THR A 219 1.17 -7.61 12.29
C THR A 219 -0.09 -7.07 12.96
N THR A 220 0.03 -6.20 13.98
CA THR A 220 -1.11 -5.68 14.75
C THR A 220 -2.08 -4.92 13.84
N LEU A 221 -3.11 -5.64 13.41
CA LEU A 221 -4.22 -5.14 12.60
C LEU A 221 -5.09 -4.28 13.50
N GLY A 222 -5.33 -3.02 13.13
CA GLY A 222 -6.34 -2.20 13.79
C GLY A 222 -6.02 -0.71 13.92
N ILE A 223 -4.79 -0.28 13.64
CA ILE A 223 -4.47 1.16 13.57
C ILE A 223 -4.88 1.77 12.22
N SER A 224 -5.24 3.05 12.24
CA SER A 224 -5.53 3.78 10.99
C SER A 224 -4.30 3.80 10.05
N GLN A 225 -4.53 3.79 8.74
CA GLN A 225 -3.45 3.83 7.76
C GLN A 225 -2.60 5.11 7.88
N THR A 226 -3.23 6.24 8.21
CA THR A 226 -2.55 7.53 8.42
C THR A 226 -1.61 7.47 9.62
N LEU A 227 -2.06 6.88 10.73
CA LEU A 227 -1.23 6.68 11.92
C LEU A 227 -0.04 5.78 11.58
N TYR A 228 -0.29 4.58 11.04
CA TYR A 228 0.76 3.63 10.66
C TYR A 228 1.85 4.27 9.79
N LYS A 229 1.46 4.98 8.72
CA LYS A 229 2.40 5.66 7.82
C LYS A 229 3.27 6.68 8.55
N THR A 230 2.73 7.37 9.54
CA THR A 230 3.46 8.41 10.27
C THR A 230 4.39 7.78 11.32
N LEU A 231 3.91 6.78 12.07
CA LEU A 231 4.72 5.97 12.99
C LEU A 231 5.92 5.33 12.27
N TYR A 232 5.67 4.72 11.11
CA TYR A 232 6.71 4.10 10.28
C TYR A 232 7.79 5.10 9.85
N ARG A 233 7.41 6.34 9.52
CA ARG A 233 8.36 7.39 9.13
C ARG A 233 9.23 7.84 10.30
N VAL A 234 8.66 8.02 11.50
CA VAL A 234 9.46 8.30 12.71
C VAL A 234 10.46 7.18 12.96
N HIS A 235 10.01 5.92 12.92
CA HIS A 235 10.86 4.77 13.16
C HIS A 235 12.01 4.67 12.15
N VAL A 236 11.73 4.83 10.85
CA VAL A 236 12.76 4.80 9.80
C VAL A 236 13.72 5.99 9.89
N ALA A 237 13.23 7.20 10.22
CA ALA A 237 14.10 8.36 10.43
C ALA A 237 15.09 8.09 11.57
N HIS A 238 14.59 7.60 12.70
CA HIS A 238 15.41 7.24 13.86
C HIS A 238 16.46 6.17 13.53
N LEU A 239 16.07 5.07 12.89
CA LEU A 239 17.00 4.00 12.49
C LEU A 239 18.09 4.47 11.51
N ARG A 240 17.85 5.56 10.77
CA ARG A 240 18.81 6.14 9.81
C ARG A 240 19.64 7.27 10.40
N GLY A 241 19.44 7.62 11.67
CA GLY A 241 20.07 8.80 12.28
C GLY A 241 19.60 10.12 11.67
N HIS A 242 18.44 10.14 11.02
CA HIS A 242 17.81 11.38 10.57
C HIS A 242 16.97 11.99 11.70
N ASP A 243 16.88 13.32 11.72
CA ASP A 243 16.03 14.04 12.66
C ASP A 243 14.55 13.67 12.47
N PRO A 244 13.88 13.07 13.47
CA PRO A 244 12.47 12.72 13.39
C PRO A 244 11.53 13.90 13.70
N ALA A 245 12.01 15.10 14.02
CA ALA A 245 11.22 16.23 14.52
C ALA A 245 10.00 16.57 13.66
N GLU A 246 10.14 16.64 12.33
CA GLU A 246 9.02 16.93 11.43
C GLU A 246 7.90 15.87 11.54
N HIS A 247 8.30 14.60 11.64
CA HIS A 247 7.37 13.47 11.74
C HIS A 247 6.74 13.38 13.14
N ILE A 248 7.48 13.76 14.18
CA ILE A 248 6.97 13.89 15.55
C ILE A 248 5.97 15.04 15.64
N ALA A 249 6.25 16.21 15.05
CA ALA A 249 5.31 17.34 15.01
C ALA A 249 4.00 16.94 14.30
N LYS A 250 4.11 16.18 13.21
CA LYS A 250 2.95 15.62 12.52
C LYS A 250 2.17 14.65 13.41
N LEU A 251 2.82 13.77 14.18
CA LEU A 251 2.16 12.91 15.16
C LEU A 251 1.49 13.72 16.28
N ALA A 252 2.12 14.77 16.77
CA ALA A 252 1.55 15.63 17.81
C ALA A 252 0.29 16.37 17.32
N SER A 253 0.19 16.67 16.02
CA SER A 253 -1.02 17.26 15.41
C SER A 253 -2.20 16.28 15.32
N LEU A 254 -1.96 14.98 15.43
CA LEU A 254 -2.99 13.96 15.34
C LEU A 254 -3.73 13.85 16.68
N ASN A 255 -5.06 13.90 16.66
CA ASN A 255 -5.85 13.68 17.87
C ASN A 255 -5.92 12.18 18.18
N PRO A 256 -5.24 11.68 19.25
CA PRO A 256 -5.19 10.26 19.55
C PRO A 256 -6.57 9.67 19.87
N ASP A 257 -7.52 10.47 20.35
CA ASP A 257 -8.87 10.02 20.70
C ASP A 257 -9.78 9.90 19.47
N ARG A 258 -9.42 10.53 18.34
CA ARG A 258 -10.15 10.42 17.07
C ARG A 258 -9.57 9.36 16.13
N ILE A 259 -8.42 8.80 16.46
CA ILE A 259 -7.72 7.85 15.61
C ILE A 259 -7.95 6.46 16.16
N LYS A 260 -8.30 5.53 15.28
CA LYS A 260 -8.46 4.13 15.64
C LYS A 260 -7.10 3.59 16.11
N ILE A 261 -7.00 3.30 17.40
CA ILE A 261 -5.90 2.60 18.07
C ILE A 261 -6.54 1.42 18.81
N PRO A 262 -6.04 0.19 18.65
CA PRO A 262 -6.56 -0.98 19.36
C PRO A 262 -6.62 -0.76 20.88
N ASP A 263 -7.59 -1.40 21.54
CA ASP A 263 -7.72 -1.42 22.99
C ASP A 263 -6.89 -2.57 23.57
N THR A 264 -5.58 -2.45 23.42
CA THR A 264 -4.57 -3.38 23.94
C THR A 264 -3.59 -2.63 24.82
N ALA A 265 -2.83 -3.33 25.67
CA ALA A 265 -1.79 -2.71 26.50
C ALA A 265 -0.84 -1.82 25.67
N ASP A 266 -0.43 -2.27 24.49
CA ASP A 266 0.39 -1.48 23.56
C ASP A 266 -0.35 -0.25 23.01
N GLY A 267 -1.64 -0.39 22.72
CA GLY A 267 -2.49 0.71 22.26
C GLY A 267 -2.68 1.79 23.31
N HIS A 268 -2.80 1.40 24.59
CA HIS A 268 -2.85 2.33 25.72
C HIS A 268 -1.51 3.04 25.91
N ARG A 269 -0.39 2.31 25.84
CA ARG A 269 0.97 2.91 25.89
C ARG A 269 1.17 3.93 24.77
N LEU A 270 0.82 3.58 23.53
CA LEU A 270 0.91 4.51 22.40
C LEU A 270 0.03 5.75 22.61
N ARG A 271 -1.22 5.58 23.09
CA ARG A 271 -2.10 6.71 23.41
C ARG A 271 -1.50 7.63 24.47
N ALA A 272 -0.90 7.09 25.52
CA ALA A 272 -0.24 7.88 26.55
C ALA A 272 0.94 8.69 25.98
N SER A 273 1.84 8.05 25.21
CA SER A 273 2.98 8.74 24.58
C SER A 273 2.53 9.82 23.58
N LEU A 274 1.44 9.60 22.83
CA LEU A 274 0.93 10.63 21.93
C LEU A 274 0.36 11.85 22.68
N ARG A 275 -0.21 11.63 23.88
CA ARG A 275 -0.71 12.73 24.72
C ARG A 275 0.43 13.55 25.32
N THR A 276 1.54 12.93 25.70
CA THR A 276 2.71 13.65 26.26
C THR A 276 3.43 14.49 25.20
N LEU A 277 3.42 14.07 23.93
CA LEU A 277 3.99 14.83 22.80
C LEU A 277 3.18 16.05 22.40
N ARG A 278 1.91 16.13 22.82
CA ARG A 278 1.07 17.24 22.46
C ARG A 278 1.52 18.43 23.30
N PRO A 279 2.06 19.51 22.70
CA PRO A 279 2.36 20.71 23.46
C PRO A 279 1.09 21.11 24.18
N ALA A 280 1.20 21.50 25.46
CA ALA A 280 0.10 22.02 26.24
C ALA A 280 -0.60 23.07 25.37
N GLN A 281 -1.73 22.69 24.76
CA GLN A 281 -2.42 23.58 23.86
C GLN A 281 -2.84 24.76 24.71
N ASN A 282 -2.26 25.91 24.38
CA ASN A 282 -2.28 27.17 25.13
C ASN A 282 -3.39 27.19 26.19
N PRO A 283 -3.07 27.31 27.50
CA PRO A 283 -4.10 27.68 28.46
C PRO A 283 -4.71 28.96 27.92
N HIS A 284 -5.98 28.88 27.52
CA HIS A 284 -6.70 30.02 27.01
C HIS A 284 -6.55 31.13 28.06
N PRO A 285 -6.00 32.32 27.73
CA PRO A 285 -5.94 33.41 28.69
C PRO A 285 -7.39 33.68 29.11
N GLN A 286 -7.71 33.35 30.37
CA GLN A 286 -8.98 33.73 30.96
C GLN A 286 -8.93 35.25 31.08
N SER A 287 -9.67 35.92 30.20
CA SER A 287 -9.95 37.37 30.28
C SER A 287 -11.28 37.58 30.96
#